data_AF-A0A914DVK3-F1
#
_entry.id   AF-A0A914DVK3-F1
#
_cell.length_a   1.000
_cell.length_b   1.000
_cell.length_c   1.000
_cell.angle_alpha   90.00
_cell.angle_beta   90.00
_cell.angle_gamma   90.00
#
_symmetry.space_group_name_H-M   'P 1'
#
loop_
_entity.id
_entity.type
_entity.pdbx_description
1 polymer ?
#
loop_
_entity_poly.entity_id
_entity_poly.type
_entity_poly.pdbx_seq_one_letter_code
_entity_poly.pdbx_strand_id
1 'polypeptide(L)'
;MSVEGTNSGYLYDPNTEYAKIKNVIELAIANGLYVIVDWHAFATHQTEAMNFFANISSVYGSYPHVLYELYNEPSWDLNWTQLASYHSAIINAIRAHDPDNIIVAATPRSDQDVDIAAAAPLNYTNIVYTMHYYTNLPNSNIQQAVKAINLGLPVFISEYGVCDANDQYYLSYFSWALTDCDSCLCALNNGATSSQVGNKTYWSESGNYINQKLRSTNQGIPCAAG
;
A
#
# COMPACT_ATOMS: atom_id res chain seq x y z
N MET A 1 4.50 1.19 -7.15
CA MET A 1 5.26 1.32 -8.43
C MET A 1 4.94 0.07 -9.27
N SER A 2 4.80 0.09 -10.60
CA SER A 2 4.60 -1.20 -11.30
C SER A 2 5.88 -2.06 -11.24
N VAL A 3 5.78 -3.30 -10.78
CA VAL A 3 6.90 -4.26 -10.81
C VAL A 3 7.00 -4.92 -12.18
N GLU A 4 5.83 -5.24 -12.75
CA GLU A 4 5.67 -6.01 -13.98
C GLU A 4 5.15 -5.11 -15.11
N GLY A 5 5.42 -5.47 -16.37
CA GLY A 5 4.94 -4.74 -17.54
C GLY A 5 5.67 -5.10 -18.84
N THR A 6 4.99 -4.95 -19.99
CA THR A 6 5.68 -5.08 -21.29
C THR A 6 6.52 -3.83 -21.52
N ASN A 7 7.85 -3.99 -21.60
CA ASN A 7 8.83 -2.89 -21.74
C ASN A 7 8.69 -1.80 -20.66
N SER A 8 8.25 -2.16 -19.46
CA SER A 8 8.01 -1.24 -18.35
C SER A 8 8.06 -1.98 -17.00
N GLY A 9 8.12 -1.22 -15.92
CA GLY A 9 8.15 -1.76 -14.56
C GLY A 9 9.55 -2.11 -14.06
N TYR A 10 9.66 -2.40 -12.76
CA TYR A 10 10.93 -2.61 -12.08
C TYR A 10 11.75 -3.76 -12.65
N LEU A 11 11.10 -4.85 -13.06
CA LEU A 11 11.81 -6.00 -13.63
C LEU A 11 12.44 -5.70 -15.01
N TYR A 12 11.93 -4.69 -15.72
CA TYR A 12 12.45 -4.27 -17.02
C TYR A 12 13.50 -3.16 -16.91
N ASP A 13 13.21 -2.11 -16.13
CA ASP A 13 14.12 -0.97 -15.93
C ASP A 13 14.24 -0.61 -14.43
N PRO A 14 15.01 -1.41 -13.66
CA PRO A 14 15.07 -1.26 -12.20
C PRO A 14 15.66 0.08 -11.79
N ASN A 15 16.59 0.64 -12.56
CA ASN A 15 17.26 1.89 -12.22
C ASN A 15 16.31 3.09 -12.33
N THR A 16 15.55 3.18 -13.43
CA THR A 16 14.59 4.26 -13.64
C THR A 16 13.47 4.18 -12.61
N GLU A 17 12.93 2.99 -12.36
CA GLU A 17 11.85 2.83 -11.39
C GLU A 17 12.32 3.08 -9.95
N TYR A 18 13.53 2.61 -9.58
CA TYR A 18 14.12 2.90 -8.27
C TYR A 18 14.33 4.40 -8.05
N ALA A 19 14.78 5.15 -9.07
CA ALA A 19 14.97 6.60 -8.98
C ALA A 19 13.65 7.34 -8.68
N LYS A 20 12.53 6.89 -9.27
CA LYS A 20 11.20 7.46 -9.00
C LYS A 20 10.79 7.25 -7.54
N ILE A 21 10.93 6.02 -7.02
CA ILE A 21 10.60 5.69 -5.64
C ILE A 21 11.43 6.52 -4.67
N LYS A 22 12.74 6.58 -4.89
CA LYS A 22 13.67 7.35 -4.08
C LYS A 22 13.21 8.81 -3.98
N ASN A 23 12.87 9.43 -5.11
CA ASN A 23 12.38 10.79 -5.13
C ASN A 23 11.07 10.95 -4.32
N VAL A 24 10.14 10.01 -4.39
CA VAL A 24 8.90 10.04 -3.60
C VAL A 24 9.17 9.88 -2.10
N ILE A 25 10.04 8.95 -1.71
CA ILE A 25 10.45 8.76 -0.30
C ILE A 25 11.07 10.03 0.26
N GLU A 26 12.04 10.61 -0.45
CA GLU A 26 12.75 11.82 -0.02
C GLU A 26 11.80 13.02 0.10
N LEU A 27 10.85 13.16 -0.83
CA LEU A 27 9.81 14.20 -0.76
C LEU A 27 8.86 13.98 0.42
N ALA A 28 8.45 12.74 0.69
CA ALA A 28 7.57 12.43 1.83
C ALA A 28 8.26 12.78 3.16
N ILE A 29 9.52 12.34 3.33
CA ILE A 29 10.34 12.68 4.51
C ILE A 29 10.48 14.19 4.66
N ALA A 30 10.83 14.91 3.59
CA ALA A 30 11.02 16.36 3.62
C ALA A 30 9.73 17.13 4.00
N ASN A 31 8.56 16.54 3.78
CA ASN A 31 7.26 17.13 4.12
C ASN A 31 6.66 16.55 5.42
N GLY A 32 7.39 15.69 6.14
CA GLY A 32 6.91 15.06 7.38
C GLY A 32 5.74 14.11 7.18
N LEU A 33 5.66 13.46 6.01
CA LEU A 33 4.62 12.50 5.63
C LEU A 33 5.15 11.07 5.72
N TYR A 34 4.30 10.15 6.16
CA TYR A 34 4.54 8.73 5.97
C TYR A 34 4.45 8.36 4.47
N VAL A 35 5.20 7.35 4.06
CA VAL A 35 5.23 6.81 2.69
C VAL A 35 5.22 5.29 2.74
N ILE A 36 4.33 4.68 1.95
CA ILE A 36 4.35 3.24 1.70
C ILE A 36 5.21 2.97 0.47
N VAL A 37 6.21 2.10 0.62
CA VAL A 37 6.99 1.54 -0.47
C VAL A 37 6.37 0.21 -0.84
N ASP A 38 5.54 0.25 -1.87
CA ASP A 38 4.71 -0.85 -2.34
C ASP A 38 5.37 -1.63 -3.50
N TRP A 39 5.58 -2.93 -3.28
CA TRP A 39 5.92 -3.91 -4.31
C TRP A 39 4.66 -4.33 -5.08
N HIS A 40 4.29 -3.48 -6.05
CA HIS A 40 3.10 -3.63 -6.88
C HIS A 40 3.26 -4.70 -7.97
N ALA A 41 3.16 -5.95 -7.54
CA ALA A 41 3.25 -7.14 -8.38
C ALA A 41 1.94 -7.93 -8.35
N PHE A 42 1.78 -8.83 -9.33
CA PHE A 42 0.72 -9.85 -9.35
C PHE A 42 1.29 -11.27 -9.30
N ALA A 43 2.61 -11.40 -9.41
CA ALA A 43 3.38 -12.61 -9.12
C ALA A 43 4.39 -12.34 -7.98
N THR A 44 4.84 -13.42 -7.34
CA THR A 44 5.64 -13.31 -6.10
C THR A 44 6.96 -12.58 -6.29
N HIS A 45 7.75 -12.95 -7.31
CA HIS A 45 9.08 -12.38 -7.57
C HIS A 45 9.97 -12.30 -6.31
N GLN A 46 9.98 -13.37 -5.52
CA GLN A 46 10.51 -13.33 -4.14
C GLN A 46 11.96 -12.86 -4.06
N THR A 47 12.83 -13.33 -4.95
CA THR A 47 14.25 -12.94 -4.94
C THR A 47 14.41 -11.46 -5.25
N GLU A 48 13.66 -10.96 -6.24
CA GLU A 48 13.68 -9.57 -6.66
C GLU A 48 13.10 -8.64 -5.58
N ALA A 49 11.99 -9.03 -4.97
CA ALA A 49 11.37 -8.32 -3.86
C ALA A 49 12.32 -8.24 -2.64
N MET A 50 12.96 -9.36 -2.27
CA MET A 50 13.94 -9.40 -1.19
C MET A 50 15.10 -8.42 -1.45
N ASN A 51 15.67 -8.44 -2.66
CA ASN A 51 16.77 -7.55 -3.02
C ASN A 51 16.34 -6.08 -3.04
N PHE A 52 15.16 -5.81 -3.57
CA PHE A 52 14.57 -4.46 -3.61
C PHE A 52 14.38 -3.90 -2.20
N PHE A 53 13.73 -4.66 -1.31
CA PHE A 53 13.47 -4.21 0.06
C PHE A 53 14.73 -4.16 0.93
N ALA A 54 15.70 -5.07 0.73
CA ALA A 54 17.01 -4.96 1.38
C ALA A 54 17.71 -3.65 0.98
N ASN A 55 17.66 -3.27 -0.30
CA ASN A 55 18.23 -2.01 -0.77
C ASN A 55 17.51 -0.79 -0.16
N ILE A 56 16.17 -0.72 -0.22
CA ILE A 56 15.40 0.39 0.37
C ILE A 56 15.67 0.50 1.87
N SER A 57 15.58 -0.60 2.63
CA SER A 57 15.81 -0.60 4.08
C SER A 57 17.25 -0.26 4.46
N SER A 58 18.25 -0.64 3.66
CA SER A 58 19.65 -0.24 3.91
C SER A 58 19.87 1.28 3.84
N VAL A 59 19.07 1.99 3.04
CA VAL A 59 19.18 3.44 2.85
C VAL A 59 18.25 4.20 3.78
N TYR A 60 17.01 3.73 3.95
CA TYR A 60 15.93 4.45 4.62
C TYR A 60 15.45 3.82 5.92
N GLY A 61 16.06 2.73 6.38
CA GLY A 61 15.57 1.97 7.54
C GLY A 61 15.63 2.70 8.89
N SER A 62 16.33 3.84 8.95
CA SER A 62 16.35 4.71 10.13
C SER A 62 15.29 5.81 10.09
N TYR A 63 14.54 5.93 9.00
CA TYR A 63 13.51 6.96 8.85
C TYR A 63 12.15 6.37 9.23
N PRO A 64 11.49 6.86 10.30
CA PRO A 64 10.20 6.33 10.76
C PRO A 64 9.05 6.58 9.76
N HIS A 65 9.31 7.37 8.73
CA HIS A 65 8.36 7.73 7.67
C HIS A 65 8.06 6.56 6.73
N VAL A 66 8.96 5.58 6.64
CA VAL A 66 8.89 4.51 5.63
C VAL A 66 8.11 3.31 6.16
N LEU A 67 7.11 2.90 5.39
CA LEU A 67 6.37 1.65 5.57
C LEU A 67 6.66 0.75 4.36
N TYR A 68 6.74 -0.56 4.57
CA TYR A 68 7.03 -1.53 3.51
C TYR A 68 5.80 -2.37 3.21
N GLU A 69 5.27 -2.31 1.98
CA GLU A 69 4.20 -3.19 1.54
C GLU A 69 4.75 -4.29 0.65
N LEU A 70 4.77 -5.51 1.19
CA LEU A 70 5.59 -6.60 0.68
C LEU A 70 5.09 -7.17 -0.65
N TYR A 71 3.79 -7.06 -0.91
CA TYR A 71 3.12 -7.58 -2.09
C TYR A 71 1.75 -6.91 -2.20
N ASN A 72 1.49 -6.22 -3.31
CA ASN A 72 0.22 -5.50 -3.49
C ASN A 72 -1.02 -6.39 -3.55
N GLU A 73 -1.04 -7.39 -4.44
CA GLU A 73 -2.22 -8.26 -4.62
C GLU A 73 -1.81 -9.70 -4.91
N PRO A 74 -1.81 -10.58 -3.89
CA PRO A 74 -1.48 -11.98 -4.06
C PRO A 74 -2.41 -12.69 -5.04
N SER A 75 -1.81 -13.47 -5.93
CA SER A 75 -2.52 -14.36 -6.86
C SER A 75 -3.52 -15.25 -6.11
N TRP A 76 -4.68 -15.49 -6.71
CA TRP A 76 -5.81 -16.18 -6.06
C TRP A 76 -5.53 -17.63 -5.63
N ASP A 77 -4.55 -18.27 -6.24
CA ASP A 77 -4.13 -19.65 -5.97
C ASP A 77 -3.08 -19.76 -4.85
N LEU A 78 -2.52 -18.64 -4.39
CA LEU A 78 -1.54 -18.62 -3.32
C LEU A 78 -2.21 -18.73 -1.95
N ASN A 79 -1.96 -19.84 -1.25
CA ASN A 79 -2.52 -20.03 0.10
C ASN A 79 -1.69 -19.31 1.18
N TRP A 80 -2.28 -19.17 2.38
CA TRP A 80 -1.65 -18.45 3.49
C TRP A 80 -0.29 -19.01 3.90
N THR A 81 -0.09 -20.33 3.89
CA THR A 81 1.21 -20.92 4.24
C THR A 81 2.31 -20.50 3.28
N GLN A 82 2.01 -20.51 1.98
CA GLN A 82 2.96 -20.07 0.95
C GLN A 82 3.23 -18.55 1.06
N LEU A 83 2.17 -17.77 1.23
CA LEU A 83 2.26 -16.32 1.39
C LEU A 83 3.01 -15.93 2.68
N ALA A 84 2.80 -16.64 3.78
CA ALA A 84 3.53 -16.42 5.03
C ALA A 84 5.03 -16.75 4.91
N SER A 85 5.38 -17.81 4.15
CA SER A 85 6.78 -18.12 3.83
C SER A 85 7.42 -17.03 2.99
N TYR A 86 6.70 -16.51 1.99
CA TYR A 86 7.12 -15.40 1.16
C TYR A 86 7.39 -14.13 2.00
N HIS A 87 6.43 -13.74 2.83
CA HIS A 87 6.57 -12.59 3.72
C HIS A 87 7.75 -12.75 4.67
N SER A 88 7.92 -13.91 5.30
CA SER A 88 9.01 -14.15 6.24
C SER A 88 10.39 -13.95 5.60
N ALA A 89 10.55 -14.36 4.33
CA ALA A 89 11.81 -14.17 3.60
C ALA A 89 12.14 -12.68 3.40
N ILE A 90 11.15 -11.88 3.03
CA ILE A 90 11.33 -10.44 2.78
C ILE A 90 11.44 -9.65 4.10
N ILE A 91 10.64 -9.99 5.12
CA ILE A 91 10.74 -9.40 6.46
C ILE A 91 12.16 -9.58 6.99
N ASN A 92 12.75 -10.77 6.86
CA ASN A 92 14.13 -11.00 7.32
C ASN A 92 15.14 -10.14 6.55
N ALA A 93 14.93 -9.91 5.24
CA ALA A 93 15.79 -9.03 4.44
C ALA A 93 15.68 -7.56 4.88
N ILE A 94 14.47 -7.08 5.19
CA ILE A 94 14.23 -5.74 5.75
C ILE A 94 14.87 -5.61 7.14
N ARG A 95 14.58 -6.56 8.03
CA ARG A 95 15.00 -6.54 9.45
C ARG A 95 16.51 -6.66 9.65
N ALA A 96 17.26 -7.05 8.61
CA ALA A 96 18.71 -6.96 8.61
C ALA A 96 19.24 -5.51 8.64
N HIS A 97 18.43 -4.54 8.20
CA HIS A 97 18.78 -3.12 8.10
C HIS A 97 17.85 -2.20 8.89
N ASP A 98 16.59 -2.59 9.07
CA ASP A 98 15.53 -1.82 9.70
C ASP A 98 14.80 -2.67 10.75
N PRO A 99 15.12 -2.52 12.05
CA PRO A 99 14.58 -3.40 13.09
C PRO A 99 13.10 -3.15 13.44
N ASP A 100 12.52 -1.99 13.11
CA ASP A 100 11.29 -1.53 13.77
C ASP A 100 10.27 -0.76 12.91
N ASN A 101 10.55 -0.35 11.67
CA ASN A 101 9.50 0.25 10.83
C ASN A 101 8.36 -0.72 10.54
N ILE A 102 7.17 -0.18 10.29
CA ILE A 102 5.97 -0.98 10.02
C ILE A 102 6.09 -1.68 8.66
N ILE A 103 5.76 -2.95 8.66
CA ILE A 103 5.64 -3.77 7.45
C ILE A 103 4.17 -4.15 7.26
N VAL A 104 3.67 -3.88 6.06
CA VAL A 104 2.33 -4.25 5.58
C VAL A 104 2.45 -5.58 4.84
N ALA A 105 1.88 -6.63 5.42
CA ALA A 105 1.82 -7.97 4.85
C ALA A 105 0.50 -8.18 4.12
N ALA A 106 0.57 -8.72 2.90
CA ALA A 106 -0.59 -9.06 2.11
C ALA A 106 -1.41 -10.20 2.74
N THR A 107 -2.63 -10.39 2.26
CA THR A 107 -3.57 -11.43 2.66
C THR A 107 -4.11 -12.16 1.42
N PRO A 108 -4.60 -13.41 1.56
CA PRO A 108 -4.99 -14.21 0.41
C PRO A 108 -6.10 -13.59 -0.45
N ARG A 109 -6.19 -14.08 -1.70
CA ARG A 109 -7.20 -13.71 -2.71
C ARG A 109 -7.21 -12.21 -3.04
N SER A 110 -6.08 -11.63 -3.46
CA SER A 110 -5.95 -10.20 -3.75
C SER A 110 -6.39 -9.32 -2.57
N ASP A 111 -5.86 -9.62 -1.39
CA ASP A 111 -6.09 -8.86 -0.16
C ASP A 111 -7.55 -8.78 0.28
N GLN A 112 -8.29 -9.88 0.08
CA GLN A 112 -9.67 -9.96 0.52
C GLN A 112 -9.80 -10.74 1.83
N ASP A 113 -8.99 -11.79 2.06
CA ASP A 113 -9.18 -12.71 3.19
C ASP A 113 -8.31 -12.44 4.41
N VAL A 114 -8.41 -11.24 4.98
CA VAL A 114 -7.65 -10.87 6.17
C VAL A 114 -7.96 -11.75 7.41
N ASP A 115 -9.13 -12.40 7.45
CA ASP A 115 -9.48 -13.32 8.54
C ASP A 115 -8.68 -14.63 8.52
N ILE A 116 -8.18 -15.06 7.35
CA ILE A 116 -7.29 -16.22 7.23
C ILE A 116 -5.94 -15.91 7.89
N ALA A 117 -5.40 -14.71 7.63
CA ALA A 117 -4.16 -14.26 8.29
C ALA A 117 -4.37 -14.09 9.80
N ALA A 118 -5.53 -13.60 10.22
CA ALA A 118 -5.87 -13.43 11.64
C ALA A 118 -5.86 -14.76 12.43
N ALA A 119 -6.19 -15.88 11.77
CA ALA A 119 -6.19 -17.19 12.40
C ALA A 119 -4.77 -17.75 12.63
N ALA A 120 -3.78 -17.31 11.85
CA ALA A 120 -2.39 -17.71 11.99
C ALA A 120 -1.42 -16.57 11.65
N PRO A 121 -1.34 -15.51 12.47
CA PRO A 121 -0.52 -14.34 12.19
C PRO A 121 0.97 -14.67 12.10
N LEU A 122 1.72 -13.88 11.34
CA LEU A 122 3.17 -13.92 11.29
C LEU A 122 3.77 -13.60 12.67
N ASN A 123 4.77 -14.37 13.09
CA ASN A 123 5.42 -14.21 14.39
C ASN A 123 6.54 -13.15 14.34
N TYR A 124 6.16 -11.90 14.05
CA TYR A 124 7.04 -10.74 13.98
C TYR A 124 6.37 -9.51 14.62
N THR A 125 7.16 -8.55 15.08
CA THR A 125 6.67 -7.26 15.58
C THR A 125 6.50 -6.24 14.46
N ASN A 126 5.64 -5.25 14.67
CA ASN A 126 5.38 -4.14 13.75
C ASN A 126 4.93 -4.61 12.36
N ILE A 127 4.11 -5.67 12.34
CA ILE A 127 3.42 -6.16 11.15
C ILE A 127 1.96 -5.72 11.21
N VAL A 128 1.49 -5.10 10.14
CA VAL A 128 0.07 -4.88 9.86
C VAL A 128 -0.32 -5.67 8.62
N TYR A 129 -1.60 -5.99 8.48
CA TYR A 129 -2.10 -6.84 7.39
C TYR A 129 -3.03 -6.03 6.50
N THR A 130 -2.85 -6.12 5.19
CA THR A 130 -3.65 -5.32 4.28
C THR A 130 -4.96 -6.00 3.87
N MET A 131 -5.94 -5.16 3.57
CA MET A 131 -7.13 -5.50 2.81
C MET A 131 -7.31 -4.44 1.72
N HIS A 132 -7.62 -4.88 0.51
CA HIS A 132 -8.03 -3.97 -0.56
C HIS A 132 -9.54 -3.84 -0.60
N TYR A 133 -10.04 -2.61 -0.66
CA TYR A 133 -11.47 -2.37 -0.67
C TYR A 133 -11.90 -1.52 -1.85
N TYR A 134 -12.87 -2.02 -2.60
CA TYR A 134 -13.46 -1.28 -3.70
C TYR A 134 -14.98 -1.27 -3.57
N THR A 135 -15.58 -0.10 -3.72
CA THR A 135 -17.03 0.10 -3.54
C THR A 135 -17.89 -0.71 -4.52
N ASN A 136 -17.34 -1.15 -5.65
CA ASN A 136 -18.00 -2.02 -6.63
C ASN A 136 -17.82 -3.53 -6.34
N LEU A 137 -17.01 -3.92 -5.34
CA LEU A 137 -16.85 -5.30 -4.91
C LEU A 137 -17.87 -5.67 -3.82
N PRO A 138 -18.21 -6.96 -3.65
CA PRO A 138 -19.16 -7.40 -2.63
C PRO A 138 -18.76 -7.00 -1.19
N ASN A 139 -19.74 -6.63 -0.35
CA ASN A 139 -19.54 -6.24 1.07
C ASN A 139 -18.95 -7.33 1.98
N SER A 140 -18.71 -8.55 1.49
CA SER A 140 -18.17 -9.67 2.28
C SER A 140 -16.82 -9.34 2.93
N ASN A 141 -16.03 -8.49 2.29
CA ASN A 141 -14.65 -8.22 2.68
C ASN A 141 -14.63 -7.38 3.98
N ILE A 142 -15.59 -6.47 4.15
CA ILE A 142 -15.74 -5.69 5.38
C ILE A 142 -16.03 -6.60 6.60
N GLN A 143 -16.85 -7.63 6.43
CA GLN A 143 -17.13 -8.58 7.53
C GLN A 143 -15.88 -9.37 7.92
N GLN A 144 -15.04 -9.72 6.94
CA GLN A 144 -13.77 -10.39 7.19
C GLN A 144 -12.79 -9.48 7.93
N ALA A 145 -12.71 -8.18 7.58
CA ALA A 145 -11.93 -7.19 8.32
C ALA A 145 -12.41 -7.05 9.77
N VAL A 146 -13.72 -6.91 9.99
CA VAL A 146 -14.29 -6.85 11.35
C VAL A 146 -13.93 -8.11 12.15
N LYS A 147 -14.02 -9.30 11.54
CA LYS A 147 -13.61 -10.56 12.18
C LYS A 147 -12.13 -10.56 12.54
N ALA A 148 -11.25 -10.14 11.63
CA ALA A 148 -9.81 -10.07 11.88
C ALA A 148 -9.46 -9.07 13.00
N ILE A 149 -10.08 -7.89 13.00
CA ILE A 149 -9.92 -6.87 14.04
C ILE A 149 -10.39 -7.42 15.40
N ASN A 150 -11.52 -8.13 15.45
CA ASN A 150 -12.02 -8.76 16.67
C ASN A 150 -11.10 -9.87 17.19
N LEU A 151 -10.28 -10.47 16.32
CA LEU A 151 -9.22 -11.42 16.70
C LEU A 151 -7.91 -10.71 17.12
N GLY A 152 -7.89 -9.37 17.11
CA GLY A 152 -6.74 -8.55 17.50
C GLY A 152 -5.71 -8.33 16.39
N LEU A 153 -6.04 -8.67 15.13
CA LEU A 153 -5.13 -8.43 14.01
C LEU A 153 -5.14 -6.93 13.64
N PRO A 154 -3.97 -6.27 13.55
CA PRO A 154 -3.91 -4.91 13.02
C PRO A 154 -4.13 -4.92 11.50
N VAL A 155 -5.25 -4.35 11.06
CA VAL A 155 -5.64 -4.26 9.65
C VAL A 155 -5.37 -2.86 9.11
N PHE A 156 -4.83 -2.79 7.90
CA PHE A 156 -4.51 -1.56 7.17
C PHE A 156 -5.17 -1.63 5.78
N ILE A 157 -5.67 -0.53 5.22
CA ILE A 157 -6.18 -0.51 3.83
C ILE A 157 -5.14 0.21 2.96
N SER A 158 -4.21 -0.54 2.36
CA SER A 158 -3.20 0.08 1.47
C SER A 158 -3.78 0.49 0.11
N GLU A 159 -4.94 -0.06 -0.27
CA GLU A 159 -5.61 0.32 -1.50
C GLU A 159 -7.13 0.40 -1.34
N TYR A 160 -7.68 1.56 -1.71
CA TYR A 160 -9.10 1.85 -1.63
C TYR A 160 -9.60 2.56 -2.89
N GLY A 161 -10.68 2.04 -3.49
CA GLY A 161 -11.29 2.62 -4.68
C GLY A 161 -12.77 3.00 -4.52
N VAL A 162 -13.09 4.22 -4.96
CA VAL A 162 -14.45 4.79 -4.92
C VAL A 162 -14.89 5.20 -6.29
N CYS A 163 -16.04 4.69 -6.73
CA CYS A 163 -16.76 5.25 -7.87
C CYS A 163 -18.00 6.05 -7.44
N ASP A 164 -18.56 5.80 -6.24
CA ASP A 164 -19.71 6.53 -5.67
C ASP A 164 -19.49 6.96 -4.20
N ALA A 165 -19.94 8.16 -3.83
CA ALA A 165 -19.61 8.89 -2.59
C ALA A 165 -20.22 8.36 -1.26
N ASN A 166 -20.32 7.04 -1.05
CA ASN A 166 -20.88 6.46 0.17
C ASN A 166 -19.93 5.44 0.82
N ASP A 167 -19.06 5.90 1.73
CA ASP A 167 -18.28 5.03 2.62
C ASP A 167 -18.39 5.46 4.10
N GLN A 168 -18.26 4.52 5.04
CA GLN A 168 -18.53 4.76 6.47
C GLN A 168 -17.52 4.12 7.45
N TYR A 169 -16.25 3.88 7.06
CA TYR A 169 -15.31 3.11 7.89
C TYR A 169 -14.07 3.89 8.36
N TYR A 170 -13.66 3.63 9.61
CA TYR A 170 -12.55 4.29 10.35
C TYR A 170 -11.26 3.45 10.33
N LEU A 171 -10.78 3.07 9.15
CA LEU A 171 -9.48 2.41 8.97
C LEU A 171 -8.50 3.38 8.30
N SER A 172 -7.20 3.25 8.55
CA SER A 172 -6.20 3.96 7.74
C SER A 172 -6.29 3.46 6.30
N TYR A 173 -6.37 4.39 5.35
CA TYR A 173 -6.53 4.06 3.93
C TYR A 173 -5.61 4.88 3.02
N PHE A 174 -5.22 4.29 1.89
CA PHE A 174 -4.66 5.00 0.73
C PHE A 174 -5.62 4.85 -0.45
N SER A 175 -5.96 5.95 -1.11
CA SER A 175 -6.88 5.92 -2.24
C SER A 175 -6.15 5.60 -3.54
N TRP A 176 -6.63 4.59 -4.26
CA TRP A 176 -6.31 4.38 -5.66
C TRP A 176 -7.13 5.34 -6.54
N ALA A 177 -6.54 6.13 -7.43
CA ALA A 177 -5.11 6.45 -7.53
C ALA A 177 -4.88 7.91 -7.97
N LEU A 178 -3.71 8.45 -7.65
CA LEU A 178 -3.25 9.74 -8.15
C LEU A 178 -2.77 9.63 -9.61
N THR A 179 -3.73 9.55 -10.52
CA THR A 179 -3.52 9.38 -11.96
C THR A 179 -4.67 10.05 -12.73
N ASP A 180 -4.47 10.34 -14.01
CA ASP A 180 -5.43 10.94 -14.94
C ASP A 180 -6.06 9.91 -15.89
N CYS A 181 -6.14 8.65 -15.49
CA CYS A 181 -6.77 7.62 -16.31
C CYS A 181 -8.27 7.89 -16.59
N ASP A 182 -8.79 7.25 -17.64
CA ASP A 182 -10.21 7.31 -18.00
C ASP A 182 -11.03 6.28 -17.21
N SER A 183 -11.10 6.46 -15.89
CA SER A 183 -11.88 5.62 -14.97
C SER A 183 -12.39 6.42 -13.77
N CYS A 184 -13.52 6.00 -13.18
CA CYS A 184 -14.09 6.64 -11.99
C CYS A 184 -13.17 6.58 -10.76
N LEU A 185 -12.16 5.71 -10.77
CA LEU A 185 -11.19 5.56 -9.69
C LEU A 185 -10.04 6.58 -9.75
N CYS A 186 -9.84 7.26 -10.88
CA CYS A 186 -8.71 8.15 -11.09
C CYS A 186 -8.96 9.48 -10.37
N ALA A 187 -8.02 9.98 -9.58
CA ALA A 187 -8.21 11.22 -8.81
C ALA A 187 -8.18 12.50 -9.68
N LEU A 188 -7.64 12.41 -10.90
CA LEU A 188 -7.51 13.53 -11.83
C LEU A 188 -8.38 13.31 -13.07
N ASN A 189 -8.85 14.40 -13.67
CA ASN A 189 -9.54 14.36 -14.96
C ASN A 189 -8.54 13.99 -16.08
N ASN A 190 -9.01 13.23 -17.07
CA ASN A 190 -8.19 12.78 -18.19
C ASN A 190 -7.45 13.94 -18.88
N GLY A 191 -6.14 13.80 -19.04
CA GLY A 191 -5.25 14.79 -19.64
C GLY A 191 -4.70 15.82 -18.66
N ALA A 192 -4.92 15.65 -17.35
CA ALA A 192 -4.28 16.47 -16.34
C ALA A 192 -2.76 16.26 -16.32
N THR A 193 -2.01 17.34 -16.32
CA THR A 193 -0.54 17.33 -16.25
C THR A 193 -0.04 17.37 -14.81
N SER A 194 1.23 17.01 -14.60
CA SER A 194 1.86 17.03 -13.27
C SER A 194 1.80 18.40 -12.57
N SER A 195 1.86 19.51 -13.32
CA SER A 195 1.76 20.86 -12.75
C SER A 195 0.34 21.23 -12.31
N GLN A 196 -0.67 20.48 -12.76
CA GLN A 196 -2.09 20.73 -12.47
C GLN A 196 -2.60 19.90 -11.28
N VAL A 197 -1.82 18.96 -10.75
CA VAL A 197 -2.20 18.09 -9.63
C VAL A 197 -2.68 18.87 -8.39
N GLY A 198 -2.12 20.05 -8.13
CA GLY A 198 -2.54 20.90 -7.00
C GLY A 198 -3.82 21.73 -7.24
N ASN A 199 -4.38 21.72 -8.45
CA ASN A 199 -5.51 22.55 -8.83
C ASN A 199 -6.80 21.72 -8.93
N LYS A 200 -7.73 22.00 -8.02
CA LYS A 200 -9.02 21.29 -7.88
C LYS A 200 -9.88 21.23 -9.16
N THR A 201 -9.68 22.16 -10.08
CA THR A 201 -10.40 22.18 -11.36
C THR A 201 -10.07 20.97 -12.24
N TYR A 202 -8.91 20.36 -12.01
CA TYR A 202 -8.44 19.16 -12.72
C TYR A 202 -8.66 17.87 -11.94
N TRP A 203 -9.36 17.93 -10.80
CA TRP A 203 -9.69 16.75 -10.01
C TRP A 203 -10.99 16.14 -10.51
N SER A 204 -11.05 14.81 -10.53
CA SER A 204 -12.27 14.07 -10.80
C SER A 204 -13.26 14.17 -9.64
N GLU A 205 -14.44 13.58 -9.79
CA GLU A 205 -15.40 13.42 -8.69
C GLU A 205 -14.79 12.65 -7.51
N SER A 206 -14.12 11.53 -7.80
CA SER A 206 -13.41 10.71 -6.80
C SER A 206 -12.30 11.48 -6.10
N GLY A 207 -11.46 12.21 -6.85
CA GLY A 207 -10.39 13.03 -6.27
C GLY A 207 -10.91 14.14 -5.34
N ASN A 208 -12.02 14.78 -5.71
CA ASN A 208 -12.67 15.79 -4.88
C ASN A 208 -13.25 15.17 -3.59
N TYR A 209 -13.92 14.03 -3.70
CA TYR A 209 -14.48 13.30 -2.57
C TYR A 209 -13.38 12.91 -1.55
N ILE A 210 -12.30 12.28 -2.03
CA ILE A 210 -11.18 11.84 -1.19
C ILE A 210 -10.51 13.02 -0.49
N ASN A 211 -10.24 14.13 -1.19
CA ASN A 211 -9.68 15.32 -0.55
C ASN A 211 -10.63 15.89 0.52
N GLN A 212 -11.94 15.91 0.28
CA GLN A 212 -12.90 16.40 1.28
C GLN A 212 -12.89 15.50 2.52
N LYS A 213 -12.88 14.17 2.33
CA LYS A 213 -12.81 13.19 3.41
C LYS A 213 -11.53 13.34 4.24
N LEU A 214 -10.36 13.39 3.59
CA LEU A 214 -9.07 13.56 4.27
C LEU A 214 -9.00 14.86 5.10
N ARG A 215 -9.61 15.95 4.61
CA ARG A 215 -9.62 17.24 5.32
C ARG A 215 -10.65 17.31 6.45
N SER A 216 -11.72 16.52 6.38
CA SER A 216 -12.74 16.48 7.44
C SER A 216 -12.33 15.56 8.59
N THR A 217 -11.51 14.54 8.32
CA THR A 217 -10.93 13.67 9.33
C THR A 217 -9.71 14.33 10.00
N ASN A 218 -9.90 15.01 11.13
CA ASN A 218 -8.81 15.57 11.94
C ASN A 218 -8.05 14.48 12.73
N GLN A 219 -7.67 13.37 12.07
CA GLN A 219 -7.08 12.17 12.68
C GLN A 219 -5.63 11.93 12.24
N GLY A 220 -5.02 12.86 11.48
CA GLY A 220 -3.61 12.76 11.13
C GLY A 220 -2.73 12.76 12.37
N ILE A 221 -1.92 11.73 12.55
CA ILE A 221 -0.86 11.69 13.56
C ILE A 221 0.39 12.27 12.88
N PRO A 222 0.93 13.41 13.33
CA PRO A 222 2.19 13.93 12.80
C PRO A 222 3.29 12.88 12.98
N CYS A 223 4.16 12.70 11.98
CA CYS A 223 5.43 12.00 12.20
C CYS A 223 6.17 12.76 13.31
N ALA A 224 6.28 12.18 14.51
CA ALA A 224 7.08 12.77 15.56
C ALA A 224 8.53 12.80 15.08
N ALA A 225 9.07 13.99 14.84
CA ALA A 225 10.50 14.15 14.59
C ALA A 225 11.23 13.68 15.85
N GLY A 226 11.91 12.53 15.75
CA GLY A 226 12.86 12.06 16.76
C GLY A 226 14.07 13.00 16.84
#